data_AF-A0A2H6NL76-F1
#
_entry.id   AF-A0A2H6NL76-F1
#
_cell.length_a   1.000
_cell.length_b   1.000
_cell.length_c   1.000
_cell.angle_alpha   90.00
_cell.angle_beta   90.00
_cell.angle_gamma   90.00
#
_symmetry.space_group_name_H-M   'P 1'
#
loop_
_entity.id
_entity.type
_entity.pdbx_description
1 polymer ?
#
loop_
_entity_poly.entity_id
_entity_poly.type
_entity_poly.pdbx_seq_one_letter_code
_entity_poly.pdbx_strand_id
1 'polypeptide(L)'
;SISLHFLTYKVIFLVAITLARQILEIAALSAWKDLYIFYSDRVVLQPDPTFTPRVNAAFHRAQELILPNFCSRPSHALEHQLHRLDVRRALRTYLHRTAPF
;
A
#
# COMPACT_ATOMS: atom_id res chain seq x y z
N SER A 1 1.87 8.23 20.88
CA SER A 1 2.01 7.07 19.98
C SER A 1 0.65 6.75 19.37
N ILE A 2 0.52 6.61 18.04
CA ILE A 2 -0.74 6.20 17.39
C ILE A 2 -0.93 4.69 17.60
N SER A 3 -2.15 4.22 17.89
CA SER A 3 -2.45 2.79 18.02
C SER A 3 -2.17 2.03 16.71
N LEU A 4 -1.67 0.79 16.80
CA LEU A 4 -1.45 -0.06 15.63
C LEU A 4 -2.76 -0.26 14.86
N HIS A 5 -3.87 -0.45 15.56
CA HIS A 5 -5.20 -0.63 14.98
C HIS A 5 -5.62 0.56 14.09
N PHE A 6 -5.40 1.78 14.57
CA PHE A 6 -5.69 2.99 13.79
C PHE A 6 -4.77 3.11 12.57
N LEU A 7 -3.50 2.73 12.71
CA LEU A 7 -2.56 2.71 11.59
C LEU A 7 -2.98 1.67 10.53
N THR A 8 -3.42 0.48 10.96
CA THR A 8 -3.95 -0.57 10.08
C THR A 8 -5.13 -0.05 9.26
N TYR A 9 -6.15 0.52 9.91
CA TYR A 9 -7.31 1.07 9.19
C TYR A 9 -6.93 2.19 8.24
N LYS A 10 -6.04 3.09 8.66
CA LYS A 10 -5.56 4.17 7.80
C LYS A 10 -4.89 3.62 6.55
N VAL A 11 -4.01 2.63 6.68
CA VAL A 11 -3.32 2.03 5.53
C VAL A 11 -4.28 1.29 4.63
N ILE A 12 -5.15 0.42 5.19
CA ILE A 12 -6.14 -0.32 4.40
C ILE A 12 -7.04 0.65 3.64
N PHE A 13 -7.52 1.71 4.29
CA PHE A 13 -8.35 2.74 3.65
C PHE A 13 -7.61 3.44 2.50
N LEU A 14 -6.38 3.92 2.74
CA LEU A 14 -5.60 4.62 1.72
C LEU A 14 -5.23 3.70 0.54
N VAL A 15 -4.87 2.45 0.80
CA VAL A 15 -4.62 1.44 -0.24
C VAL A 15 -5.90 1.17 -1.03
N ALA A 16 -7.03 0.98 -0.36
CA ALA A 16 -8.31 0.72 -1.02
C ALA A 16 -8.76 1.85 -1.95
N ILE A 17 -8.68 3.11 -1.50
CA ILE A 17 -9.07 4.25 -2.35
C ILE A 17 -8.09 4.47 -3.51
N THR A 18 -6.80 4.16 -3.30
CA THR A 18 -5.76 4.31 -4.33
C THR A 18 -5.90 3.23 -5.39
N LEU A 19 -6.23 2.00 -4.99
CA LEU A 19 -6.42 0.87 -5.89
C LEU A 19 -7.80 0.87 -6.57
N ALA A 20 -8.81 1.52 -6.00
CA ALA A 20 -10.20 1.72 -6.45
C ALA A 20 -10.87 0.49 -7.11
N ARG A 21 -10.40 0.09 -8.29
CA ARG A 21 -10.82 -1.08 -9.08
C ARG A 21 -10.26 -2.42 -8.59
N GLN A 22 -9.18 -2.44 -7.79
CA GLN A 22 -8.48 -3.66 -7.38
C GLN A 22 -8.60 -3.97 -5.87
N ILE A 23 -9.65 -3.49 -5.19
CA ILE A 23 -9.83 -3.66 -3.73
C ILE A 23 -9.81 -5.14 -3.29
N LEU A 24 -10.30 -6.05 -4.13
CA LEU A 24 -10.29 -7.49 -3.83
C LEU A 24 -8.87 -8.09 -3.80
N GLU A 25 -7.89 -7.42 -4.41
CA GLU A 25 -6.49 -7.84 -4.42
C GLU A 25 -5.75 -7.43 -3.13
N ILE A 26 -6.36 -6.61 -2.27
CA ILE A 26 -5.79 -6.26 -0.95
C ILE A 26 -5.62 -7.51 -0.08
N ALA A 27 -6.52 -8.49 -0.21
CA ALA A 27 -6.42 -9.77 0.49
C ALA A 27 -5.22 -10.62 0.03
N ALA A 28 -4.66 -10.32 -1.14
CA ALA A 28 -3.46 -10.96 -1.67
C ALA A 28 -2.17 -10.26 -1.23
N LEU A 29 -2.26 -9.09 -0.57
CA LEU A 29 -1.09 -8.37 -0.12
C LEU A 29 -0.50 -9.01 1.14
N SER A 30 0.81 -9.11 1.15
CA SER A 30 1.57 -9.65 2.27
C SER A 30 2.71 -8.71 2.66
N ALA A 31 3.10 -8.74 3.93
CA ALA A 31 4.19 -7.93 4.48
C ALA A 31 5.58 -8.52 4.19
N TRP A 32 5.67 -9.56 3.37
CA TRP A 32 6.93 -10.22 3.03
C TRP A 32 7.81 -9.29 2.20
N LYS A 33 9.09 -9.22 2.55
CA LYS A 33 10.03 -8.23 2.02
C LYS A 33 10.23 -8.30 0.51
N ASP A 34 10.03 -9.47 -0.09
CA ASP A 34 10.19 -9.70 -1.53
C ASP A 34 8.93 -9.31 -2.34
N LEU A 35 7.82 -9.00 -1.66
CA LEU A 35 6.54 -8.68 -2.29
C LEU A 35 6.26 -7.18 -2.37
N TYR A 36 7.23 -6.31 -2.03
CA TYR A 36 7.09 -4.88 -2.22
C TYR A 36 8.40 -4.18 -2.54
N ILE A 37 8.35 -3.18 -3.42
CA ILE A 37 9.49 -2.34 -3.78
C ILE A 37 9.11 -0.86 -3.67
N PHE A 38 9.84 -0.12 -2.82
CA PHE A 38 9.67 1.31 -2.66
C PHE A 38 10.56 2.09 -3.64
N TYR A 39 9.92 2.82 -4.54
CA TYR A 39 10.56 3.83 -5.39
C TYR A 39 10.41 5.21 -4.76
N SER A 40 10.98 6.26 -5.36
CA SER A 40 10.84 7.65 -4.90
C SER A 40 9.40 8.17 -5.07
N ASP A 41 8.74 7.75 -6.14
CA ASP A 41 7.47 8.26 -6.66
C ASP A 41 6.32 7.26 -6.53
N ARG A 42 6.59 6.01 -6.16
CA ARG A 42 5.59 4.94 -6.03
C ARG A 42 6.06 3.83 -5.10
N VAL A 43 5.14 2.95 -4.75
CA VAL A 43 5.47 1.61 -4.23
C VAL A 43 4.77 0.60 -5.13
N VAL A 44 5.51 -0.45 -5.48
CA VAL A 44 5.01 -1.58 -6.26
C VAL A 44 4.80 -2.72 -5.28
N LEU A 45 3.61 -3.31 -5.28
CA LEU A 45 3.26 -4.46 -4.46
C LEU A 45 2.97 -5.64 -5.38
N GLN A 46 3.58 -6.77 -5.07
CA GLN A 46 3.33 -8.01 -5.77
C GLN A 46 2.32 -8.84 -4.94
N PRO A 47 1.20 -9.27 -5.54
CA PRO A 47 0.30 -10.21 -4.89
C PRO A 47 1.03 -11.49 -4.47
N ASP A 48 0.65 -12.05 -3.33
CA ASP A 48 1.15 -13.35 -2.90
C ASP A 48 0.83 -14.39 -4.00
N PRO A 49 1.83 -15.12 -4.53
CA PRO A 49 1.62 -16.08 -5.60
C PRO A 49 0.71 -17.25 -5.21
N THR A 50 0.52 -17.48 -3.90
CA THR A 50 -0.40 -18.49 -3.37
C THR A 50 -1.86 -18.02 -3.37
N PHE A 51 -2.11 -16.72 -3.53
CA PHE A 51 -3.46 -16.16 -3.64
C PHE A 51 -4.10 -16.58 -4.96
N THR A 52 -5.28 -17.20 -4.88
CA THR A 52 -6.05 -17.59 -6.06
C THR A 52 -7.14 -16.56 -6.34
N PRO A 53 -7.02 -15.73 -7.39
CA PRO A 53 -8.05 -14.75 -7.73
C PRO A 53 -9.33 -15.46 -8.19
N ARG A 54 -10.48 -14.86 -7.92
CA ARG A 54 -11.79 -15.36 -8.40
C ARG A 54 -11.83 -15.55 -9.92
N VAL A 55 -11.17 -14.65 -10.67
CA VAL A 55 -10.97 -14.79 -12.12
C VAL A 55 -9.57 -15.34 -12.32
N ASN A 56 -9.50 -16.64 -12.61
CA ASN A 56 -8.26 -17.40 -12.52
C ASN A 56 -7.39 -17.39 -13.80
N ALA A 57 -7.36 -16.26 -14.52
CA ALA A 57 -6.50 -16.13 -15.70
C ALA A 57 -5.06 -15.80 -15.27
N ALA A 58 -4.06 -16.31 -16.02
CA ALA A 58 -2.65 -16.07 -15.72
C ALA A 58 -2.29 -14.58 -15.62
N PHE A 59 -2.93 -13.74 -16.45
CA PHE A 59 -2.78 -12.28 -16.43
C PHE A 59 -3.18 -11.62 -15.10
N HIS A 60 -4.13 -12.20 -14.36
CA HIS A 60 -4.60 -11.63 -13.08
C HIS A 60 -3.79 -12.10 -11.87
N ARG A 61 -2.98 -13.15 -12.00
CA ARG A 61 -2.18 -13.69 -10.88
C ARG A 61 -0.89 -12.92 -10.60
N ALA A 62 -0.33 -12.26 -11.61
CA ALA A 62 0.96 -11.60 -11.54
C ALA A 62 0.87 -10.09 -11.77
N GLN A 63 -0.34 -9.52 -11.73
CA GLN A 63 -0.50 -8.09 -11.94
C GLN A 63 0.04 -7.34 -10.71
N GLU A 64 1.08 -6.54 -10.93
CA GLU A 64 1.62 -5.67 -9.91
C GLU A 64 0.61 -4.58 -9.53
N LEU A 65 0.52 -4.30 -8.23
CA LEU A 65 -0.27 -3.22 -7.68
C LEU A 65 0.63 -2.00 -7.48
N ILE A 66 0.37 -0.95 -8.25
CA ILE A 66 1.15 0.29 -8.20
C ILE A 66 0.40 1.31 -7.35
N LEU A 67 1.00 1.70 -6.23
CA LEU A 67 0.51 2.80 -5.40
C LEU A 67 1.38 4.03 -5.62
N PRO A 68 0.89 5.09 -6.27
CA PRO A 68 1.64 6.32 -6.44
C PRO A 68 1.89 7.03 -5.12
N ASN A 69 2.94 7.85 -5.09
CA ASN A 69 3.16 8.87 -4.09
C ASN A 69 2.24 10.05 -4.38
N PHE A 70 1.55 10.53 -3.36
CA PHE A 70 0.58 11.61 -3.47
C PHE A 70 1.23 12.99 -3.34
N CYS A 71 2.20 13.14 -2.43
CA CYS A 71 2.92 14.39 -2.23
C CYS A 71 4.31 14.08 -1.66
N SER A 72 5.32 13.98 -2.54
CA SER A 72 6.65 13.51 -2.14
C SER A 72 7.47 14.57 -1.40
N ARG A 73 7.26 15.85 -1.74
CA ARG A 73 8.02 17.00 -1.27
C ARG A 73 7.07 18.19 -1.05
N PRO A 74 6.38 18.26 0.10
CA PRO A 74 5.48 19.36 0.38
C PRO A 74 6.24 20.68 0.51
N SER A 75 5.70 21.73 -0.10
CA SER A 75 6.25 23.08 -0.18
C SER A 75 5.42 24.12 0.59
N HIS A 76 4.11 23.90 0.71
CA HIS A 76 3.18 24.82 1.35
C HIS A 76 2.19 24.10 2.29
N ALA A 77 1.45 24.85 3.10
CA ALA A 77 0.65 24.32 4.20
C ALA A 77 -0.36 23.22 3.78
N LEU A 78 -1.02 23.39 2.63
CA LEU A 78 -1.95 22.40 2.09
C LEU A 78 -1.22 21.11 1.69
N GLU A 79 -0.10 21.19 0.97
CA GLU A 79 0.71 20.03 0.64
C GLU A 79 1.20 19.29 1.89
N HIS A 80 1.53 20.00 2.97
CA HIS A 80 1.85 19.34 4.25
C HIS A 80 0.67 18.58 4.84
N GLN A 81 -0.57 19.04 4.66
CA GLN A 81 -1.77 18.31 5.05
C GLN A 81 -1.98 17.08 4.16
N LEU A 82 -1.86 17.24 2.84
CA LEU A 82 -1.99 16.16 1.86
C LEU A 82 -0.90 15.09 2.02
N HIS A 83 0.32 15.47 2.38
CA HIS A 83 1.42 14.56 2.71
C HIS A 83 1.09 13.63 3.91
N ARG A 84 0.11 13.99 4.75
CA ARG A 84 -0.38 13.08 5.81
C ARG A 84 -1.28 11.97 5.27
N LEU A 85 -1.82 12.12 4.07
CA LEU A 85 -2.65 11.15 3.36
C LEU A 85 -1.84 10.30 2.37
N ASP A 86 -0.53 10.50 2.28
CA ASP A 86 0.33 9.74 1.38
C ASP A 86 0.36 8.24 1.73
N VAL A 87 -0.12 7.40 0.80
CA VAL A 87 -0.24 5.95 0.98
C VAL A 87 1.12 5.28 1.12
N ARG A 88 2.12 5.71 0.34
CA ARG A 88 3.48 5.18 0.38
C ARG A 88 4.10 5.38 1.76
N ARG A 89 3.97 6.58 2.33
CA ARG A 89 4.45 6.91 3.68
C ARG A 89 3.68 6.14 4.76
N ALA A 90 2.36 6.05 4.64
CA ALA A 90 1.54 5.32 5.59
C ALA A 90 1.92 3.84 5.60
N LEU A 91 2.05 3.21 4.43
CA LEU A 91 2.44 1.81 4.27
C LEU A 91 3.85 1.54 4.80
N ARG A 92 4.82 2.41 4.49
CA ARG A 92 6.20 2.30 5.04
C ARG A 92 6.22 2.35 6.56
N THR A 93 5.40 3.24 7.14
CA THR A 93 5.29 3.37 8.61
C THR A 93 4.66 2.12 9.22
N TYR A 94 3.64 1.57 8.57
CA TYR A 94 2.99 0.33 9.01
C TYR A 94 3.96 -0.85 9.00
N LEU A 95 4.61 -1.12 7.87
CA LEU A 95 5.59 -2.21 7.75
C LEU A 95 6.71 -2.10 8.78
N HIS A 96 7.23 -0.88 9.02
CA HIS A 96 8.24 -0.66 10.04
C HIS A 96 7.75 -1.00 11.45
N ARG A 97 6.50 -0.67 11.78
CA ARG A 97 5.92 -0.93 13.11
C ARG A 97 5.44 -2.37 13.29
N THR A 98 5.13 -3.07 12.21
CA THR A 98 4.73 -4.47 12.24
C THR A 98 5.90 -5.44 12.08
N ALA A 99 7.08 -4.97 11.66
CA ALA A 99 8.27 -5.81 11.49
C ALA A 99 8.68 -6.70 12.69
N PRO A 100 8.43 -6.33 13.96
CA PRO A 100 8.73 -7.19 15.09
C PRO A 100 7.76 -8.36 15.32
N PHE A 101 6.61 -8.37 14.63
CA PHE A 101 5.58 -9.40 14.74
C PHE A 101 5.69 -10.38 13.57
#